data_AF-A0AA51QTQ6-F1
#
_entry.id   AF-A0AA51QTQ6-F1
#
_cell.length_a   1.000
_cell.length_b   1.000
_cell.length_c   1.000
_cell.angle_alpha   90.00
_cell.angle_beta   90.00
_cell.angle_gamma   90.00
#
_symmetry.space_group_name_H-M   'P 1'
#
loop_
_entity.id
_entity.type
_entity.pdbx_description
1 polymer ?
#
loop_
_entity_poly.entity_id
_entity_poly.type
_entity_poly.pdbx_seq_one_letter_code
_entity_poly.pdbx_strand_id
1 'polypeptide(L)'
;MTDEVEAKGEYTEMKLSDLRTRVGLTQAEVADRMFVSKAQVSRIEGHYPYVMLHSLRAYLDALDVEIRFSQEGFEDCLSGDVVADETRNDALRTRRLDQSRGRFRRTGPDE
;
A
#
# COMPACT_ATOMS: atom_id res chain seq x y z
N MET A 1 1.56 26.97 35.48
CA MET A 1 2.18 25.64 35.61
C MET A 1 1.11 24.66 35.13
N THR A 2 1.00 24.53 33.81
CA THR A 2 -0.02 23.73 33.14
C THR A 2 0.55 22.33 32.99
N ASP A 3 -0.09 21.36 33.65
CA ASP A 3 0.21 19.95 33.50
C ASP A 3 -0.12 19.52 32.06
N GLU A 4 0.93 19.27 31.28
CA GLU A 4 0.84 18.55 30.01
C GLU A 4 0.56 17.09 30.33
N VAL A 5 -0.72 16.69 30.29
CA VAL A 5 -1.10 15.28 30.41
C VAL A 5 -0.74 14.59 29.10
N GLU A 6 0.47 14.09 29.05
CA GLU A 6 1.03 13.23 27.99
C GLU A 6 0.22 11.92 27.96
N ALA A 7 -0.89 11.91 27.23
CA ALA A 7 -1.73 10.74 27.01
C ALA A 7 -0.99 9.77 26.08
N LYS A 8 -0.09 8.97 26.63
CA LYS A 8 0.41 7.75 25.98
C LYS A 8 -0.78 6.82 25.79
N GLY A 9 -1.35 6.82 24.59
CA GLY A 9 -2.43 5.91 24.23
C GLY A 9 -1.96 4.48 24.42
N GLU A 10 -2.40 3.83 25.51
CA GLU A 10 -2.37 2.38 25.61
C GLU A 10 -3.26 1.83 24.50
N TYR A 11 -2.65 1.44 23.37
CA TYR A 11 -3.32 0.67 22.34
C TYR A 11 -3.66 -0.69 22.93
N THR A 12 -4.82 -0.78 23.58
CA THR A 12 -5.35 -2.06 24.05
C THR A 12 -5.54 -2.93 22.82
N GLU A 13 -4.89 -4.10 22.77
CA GLU A 13 -4.99 -5.05 21.66
C GLU A 13 -6.45 -5.48 21.46
N MET A 14 -7.19 -4.77 20.61
CA MET A 14 -8.56 -5.11 20.25
C MET A 14 -8.55 -6.25 19.24
N LYS A 15 -9.21 -7.36 19.57
CA LYS A 15 -9.29 -8.51 18.67
C LYS A 15 -10.41 -8.32 17.64
N LEU A 16 -10.27 -8.97 16.48
CA LEU A 16 -11.33 -9.00 15.45
C LEU A 16 -12.65 -9.60 15.95
N SER A 17 -12.58 -10.53 16.90
CA SER A 17 -13.76 -11.09 17.57
C SER A 17 -14.54 -10.02 18.33
N ASP A 18 -13.83 -9.08 18.95
CA ASP A 18 -14.42 -8.02 19.78
C ASP A 18 -15.11 -6.98 18.90
N LEU A 19 -14.53 -6.68 17.73
CA LEU A 19 -15.18 -5.84 16.73
C LEU A 19 -16.50 -6.47 16.24
N ARG A 20 -16.48 -7.77 15.90
CA ARG A 20 -17.68 -8.48 15.46
C ARG A 20 -18.78 -8.49 16.53
N THR A 21 -18.42 -8.78 17.79
CA THR A 21 -19.40 -8.81 18.88
C THR A 21 -20.01 -7.43 19.16
N ARG A 22 -19.23 -6.35 19.03
CA ARG A 22 -19.75 -4.97 19.15
C ARG A 22 -20.77 -4.60 18.08
N VAL A 23 -20.60 -5.13 16.86
CA VAL A 23 -21.56 -4.96 15.74
C VAL A 23 -22.77 -5.90 15.89
N GLY A 24 -22.75 -6.83 16.85
CA GLY A 24 -23.86 -7.74 17.13
C GLY A 24 -23.97 -8.92 16.18
N LEU A 25 -22.90 -9.25 15.45
CA LEU A 25 -22.91 -10.34 14.47
C LEU A 25 -22.31 -11.63 15.02
N THR A 26 -22.86 -12.75 14.57
CA THR A 26 -22.28 -14.09 14.78
C THR A 26 -21.26 -14.41 13.70
N GLN A 27 -20.39 -15.40 13.96
CA GLN A 27 -19.44 -15.87 12.94
C GLN A 27 -20.14 -16.46 11.71
N ALA A 28 -21.35 -17.01 11.87
CA ALA A 28 -22.11 -17.58 10.76
C ALA A 28 -22.59 -16.45 9.82
N GLU A 29 -23.16 -15.37 10.38
CA GLU A 29 -23.61 -14.23 9.59
C GLU A 29 -22.46 -13.52 8.87
N VAL A 30 -21.29 -13.41 9.51
CA VAL A 30 -20.09 -12.88 8.84
C VAL A 30 -19.63 -13.81 7.72
N ALA A 31 -19.64 -15.12 7.95
CA ALA A 31 -19.27 -16.11 6.93
C ALA A 31 -20.19 -16.02 5.70
N ASP A 32 -21.50 -15.88 5.93
CA ASP A 32 -22.50 -15.71 4.87
C ASP A 32 -22.26 -14.43 4.06
N ARG A 33 -21.98 -13.30 4.73
CA ARG A 33 -21.66 -12.03 4.07
C ARG A 33 -20.36 -12.06 3.28
N MET A 34 -19.38 -12.81 3.75
CA MET A 34 -18.09 -12.99 3.08
C MET A 34 -18.09 -14.09 2.01
N PHE A 35 -19.16 -14.88 1.91
CA PHE A 35 -19.24 -16.09 1.07
C PHE A 35 -18.14 -17.12 1.38
N VAL A 36 -17.82 -17.32 2.66
CA VAL A 36 -16.81 -18.27 3.14
C VAL A 36 -17.37 -19.23 4.17
N SER A 37 -16.57 -20.22 4.58
CA SER A 37 -16.97 -21.11 5.68
C SER A 37 -16.81 -20.43 7.05
N LYS A 38 -17.67 -20.80 8.01
CA LYS A 38 -17.53 -20.40 9.43
C LYS A 38 -16.15 -20.74 10.01
N ALA A 39 -15.56 -21.87 9.61
CA ALA A 39 -14.21 -22.26 10.02
C ALA A 39 -13.13 -21.28 9.53
N GLN A 40 -13.31 -20.71 8.32
CA GLN A 40 -12.42 -19.69 7.79
C GLN A 40 -12.52 -18.39 8.59
N VAL A 41 -13.74 -17.97 8.97
CA VAL A 41 -13.95 -16.82 9.87
C VAL A 41 -13.26 -17.05 11.23
N SER A 42 -13.42 -18.23 11.83
CA SER A 42 -12.74 -18.56 13.09
C SER A 42 -11.20 -18.51 12.98
N ARG A 43 -10.62 -18.88 11.82
CA ARG A 43 -9.17 -18.76 11.58
C ARG A 43 -8.74 -17.31 11.45
N ILE A 44 -9.53 -16.48 10.77
CA ILE A 44 -9.26 -15.03 10.63
C ILE A 44 -9.24 -14.38 12.02
N GLU A 45 -10.20 -14.70 12.87
CA GLU A 45 -10.26 -14.18 14.25
C GLU A 45 -9.13 -14.71 15.15
N GLY A 46 -8.69 -15.96 14.94
CA GLY A 46 -7.68 -16.63 15.77
C GLY A 46 -6.22 -16.39 15.38
N HIS A 47 -5.94 -16.08 14.11
CA HIS A 47 -4.57 -15.92 13.56
C HIS A 47 -4.35 -14.55 12.93
N TYR A 48 -4.90 -13.49 13.55
CA TYR A 48 -4.88 -12.11 13.06
C TYR A 48 -3.54 -11.62 12.44
N PRO A 49 -2.35 -11.85 13.03
CA PRO A 49 -1.10 -11.31 12.46
C PRO A 49 -0.67 -11.95 11.12
N TYR A 50 -1.28 -13.07 10.71
CA TYR A 50 -0.94 -13.78 9.47
C TYR A 50 -2.05 -13.75 8.42
N VAL A 51 -3.11 -12.97 8.66
CA VAL A 51 -4.21 -12.84 7.70
C VAL A 51 -3.78 -11.90 6.57
N MET A 52 -3.99 -12.32 5.32
CA MET A 52 -3.73 -11.45 4.18
C MET A 52 -4.61 -10.20 4.23
N LEU A 53 -4.04 -9.04 3.86
CA LEU A 53 -4.73 -7.75 3.90
C LEU A 53 -6.08 -7.77 3.15
N HIS A 54 -6.15 -8.47 2.01
CA HIS A 54 -7.39 -8.68 1.27
C HIS A 54 -8.48 -9.35 2.11
N SER A 55 -8.16 -10.42 2.83
CA SER A 55 -9.10 -11.15 3.68
C SER A 55 -9.54 -10.32 4.88
N LEU A 56 -8.62 -9.52 5.44
CA LEU A 56 -8.94 -8.57 6.49
C LEU A 56 -9.91 -7.49 5.96
N ARG A 57 -9.67 -6.95 4.77
CA ARG A 57 -10.57 -5.97 4.16
C ARG A 57 -11.97 -6.53 3.95
N ALA A 58 -12.09 -7.71 3.36
CA ALA A 58 -13.38 -8.38 3.15
C ALA A 58 -14.12 -8.64 4.47
N TYR A 59 -13.40 -8.98 5.54
CA TYR A 59 -13.99 -9.17 6.86
C TYR A 59 -14.55 -7.85 7.42
N LEU A 60 -13.82 -6.74 7.28
CA LEU A 60 -14.27 -5.42 7.74
C LEU A 60 -15.44 -4.90 6.92
N ASP A 61 -15.45 -5.15 5.61
CA ASP A 61 -16.58 -4.83 4.73
C ASP A 61 -17.83 -5.62 5.16
N ALA A 62 -17.69 -6.90 5.55
CA ALA A 62 -18.80 -7.69 6.07
C ALA A 62 -19.34 -7.18 7.42
N LEU A 63 -18.49 -6.51 8.20
CA LEU A 63 -18.87 -5.82 9.43
C LEU A 63 -19.40 -4.39 9.21
N ASP A 64 -19.33 -3.86 7.99
CA ASP A 64 -19.63 -2.46 7.66
C ASP A 64 -18.78 -1.47 8.48
N VAL A 65 -17.51 -1.80 8.69
CA VAL A 65 -16.56 -0.99 9.47
C VAL A 65 -15.55 -0.32 8.55
N GLU A 66 -15.45 1.01 8.65
CA GLU A 66 -14.42 1.79 7.97
C GLU A 66 -13.13 1.84 8.82
N ILE A 67 -11.99 1.47 8.22
CA ILE A 67 -10.68 1.70 8.84
C ILE A 67 -10.12 3.05 8.36
N ARG A 68 -9.69 3.86 9.33
CA ARG A 68 -8.93 5.08 9.08
C ARG A 68 -7.55 4.94 9.71
N PHE A 69 -6.52 5.22 8.91
CA PHE A 69 -5.15 5.28 9.40
C PHE A 69 -4.88 6.73 9.85
N SER A 70 -4.67 6.95 11.13
CA SER A 70 -4.06 8.18 11.62
C SER A 70 -2.55 7.99 11.61
N GLN A 71 -1.85 8.71 10.74
CA GLN A 71 -0.41 8.83 10.87
C GLN A 71 -0.11 9.75 12.05
N GLU A 72 0.25 9.18 13.19
CA GLU A 72 0.98 9.91 14.22
C GLU A 72 2.47 9.61 14.01
N GLY A 73 3.27 10.64 13.70
CA GLY A 73 4.73 10.53 13.65
C GLY A 73 5.30 9.78 12.46
N PHE A 74 4.84 10.03 11.23
CA PHE A 74 5.55 9.59 10.04
C PHE A 74 6.79 10.49 9.83
N GLU A 75 7.94 10.11 10.38
CA GLU A 75 9.21 10.64 9.90
C GLU A 75 9.44 10.07 8.51
N ASP A 76 9.31 10.93 7.50
CA ASP A 76 9.52 10.56 6.11
C ASP A 76 11.01 10.27 5.86
N CYS A 77 11.44 9.04 6.12
CA CYS A 77 12.81 8.59 5.85
C CYS A 77 13.15 8.59 4.35
N LEU A 78 12.16 8.82 3.48
CA LEU A 78 12.31 8.88 2.03
C LEU A 78 12.55 10.30 1.52
N SER A 79 12.58 11.31 2.40
CA SER A 79 13.04 12.66 2.05
C SER A 79 14.58 12.77 2.02
N GLY A 80 15.29 11.65 1.85
CA GLY A 80 16.71 11.67 1.54
C GLY A 80 16.88 12.36 0.20
N ASP A 81 17.44 13.57 0.23
CA ASP A 81 17.75 14.41 -0.91
C ASP A 81 18.16 13.55 -2.10
N VAL A 82 17.27 13.43 -3.09
CA VAL A 82 17.67 13.00 -4.42
C VAL A 82 18.57 14.14 -4.91
N VAL A 83 19.85 14.06 -4.58
CA VAL A 83 20.89 14.83 -5.23
C VAL A 83 20.73 14.47 -6.69
N ALA A 84 20.07 15.34 -7.44
CA ALA A 84 19.96 15.24 -8.87
C ALA A 84 21.40 15.24 -9.38
N ASP A 85 21.90 14.04 -9.68
CA ASP A 85 23.16 13.82 -10.35
C ASP A 85 22.99 14.38 -11.78
N GLU A 86 23.07 15.70 -11.92
CA GLU A 86 22.94 16.47 -13.16
C GLU A 86 23.94 15.97 -14.22
N THR A 87 25.00 15.28 -13.79
CA THR A 87 26.04 14.69 -14.63
C THR A 87 25.54 13.58 -15.57
N ARG A 88 24.35 12.99 -15.35
CA ARG A 88 23.80 11.97 -16.27
C ARG A 88 23.01 12.53 -17.46
N ASN A 89 22.48 13.75 -17.38
CA ASN A 89 21.55 14.25 -18.41
C ASN A 89 22.27 14.87 -19.63
N ASP A 90 23.56 15.18 -19.51
CA ASP A 90 24.32 15.84 -20.59
C ASP A 90 24.76 14.87 -21.70
N ALA A 91 24.98 13.59 -21.37
CA ALA A 91 25.35 12.55 -22.33
C ALA A 91 24.20 12.18 -23.31
N LEU A 92 22.95 12.44 -22.95
CA LEU A 92 21.78 12.18 -23.81
C LEU A 92 21.42 13.35 -24.73
N ARG A 93 21.92 14.55 -24.45
CA ARG A 93 21.70 15.73 -25.30
C ARG A 93 22.61 15.76 -26.53
N THR A 94 23.85 15.29 -26.40
CA THR A 94 24.82 15.29 -27.52
C THR A 94 24.56 14.19 -28.56
N ARG A 95 23.84 13.12 -28.21
CA ARG A 95 23.54 12.02 -29.15
C ARG A 95 22.43 12.31 -30.16
N ARG A 96 21.59 13.34 -29.93
CA ARG A 96 20.46 13.68 -30.82
C ARG A 96 20.82 14.62 -31.97
N LEU A 97 22.02 15.21 -31.99
CA LEU A 97 22.42 16.15 -33.04
C LEU A 97 23.21 15.51 -34.20
N ASP A 98 23.60 14.24 -34.10
CA ASP A 98 24.43 13.56 -35.11
C ASP A 98 23.69 12.46 -35.91
N GLN A 99 22.38 12.60 -36.12
CA GLN A 99 21.64 11.80 -37.11
C GLN A 99 21.41 12.55 -38.44
N SER A 100 21.99 13.75 -38.58
CA SER A 100 21.80 14.61 -39.75
C SER A 100 22.81 14.37 -40.88
N ARG A 101 23.80 13.47 -40.71
CA ARG A 101 24.87 13.23 -41.69
C ARG A 101 24.99 11.75 -42.04
N GLY A 102 24.12 11.28 -42.95
CA GLY A 102 24.24 9.91 -43.44
C GLY A 102 23.22 9.42 -44.47
N ARG A 103 22.55 10.29 -45.24
CA ARG A 103 21.88 9.87 -46.48
C ARG A 103 22.81 10.11 -47.66
N PHE A 104 23.77 9.22 -47.87
CA PHE A 104 24.38 9.08 -49.20
C PHE A 104 23.55 8.10 -50.01
N ARG A 105 23.04 8.63 -51.13
CA ARG A 105 22.15 7.97 -52.07
C ARG A 105 22.89 6.86 -52.83
N ARG A 106 22.12 5.84 -53.19
CA ARG A 106 22.38 4.91 -54.28
C ARG A 106 22.73 5.67 -55.56
N THR A 107 23.79 5.24 -56.25
CA THR A 107 23.85 5.13 -57.72
C THR A 107 24.83 4.01 -58.03
N GLY A 108 24.34 2.88 -58.54
CA GLY A 108 25.21 1.92 -59.22
C GLY A 108 25.61 2.46 -60.59
N PRO A 109 26.73 2.02 -61.18
CA PRO A 109 26.99 2.26 -62.58
C PRO A 109 26.35 1.16 -63.42
N ASP A 110 25.66 1.60 -64.47
CA ASP A 110 25.35 0.83 -65.66
C ASP A 110 26.64 0.41 -66.37
N GLU A 111 26.64 -0.84 -66.87
CA GLU A 111 27.34 -1.45 -68.04
C GLU A 111 27.82 -2.89 -67.76
#